data_AF-A0A0L0ENZ7-F1
#
_entry.id   AF-A0A0L0ENZ7-F1
#
_cell.length_a   1.000
_cell.length_b   1.000
_cell.length_c   1.000
_cell.angle_alpha   90.00
_cell.angle_beta   90.00
_cell.angle_gamma   90.00
#
_symmetry.space_group_name_H-M   'P 1'
#
loop_
_entity.id
_entity.type
_entity.pdbx_description
1 polymer ?
#
loop_
_entity_poly.entity_id
_entity_poly.type
_entity_poly.pdbx_seq_one_letter_code
_entity_poly.pdbx_strand_id
1 'polypeptide(L)' 'SDIQIAMEVQVRHIEECHLGVHCNQIDLDSVTHLKRLIELNLGDDDVLHRDLEQLLLHD' A
#
# COMPACT_ATOMS: atom_id res chain seq x y z
N SER A 1 5.91 17.91 11.62
CA SER A 1 4.57 17.37 11.38
C SER A 1 4.71 15.89 11.15
N ASP A 2 4.00 15.07 11.91
CA ASP A 2 4.04 13.61 11.72
C ASP A 2 3.18 13.22 10.51
N ILE A 3 3.65 12.28 9.69
CA ILE A 3 2.89 11.71 8.58
C ILE A 3 2.02 10.59 9.15
N GLN A 4 0.71 10.64 8.90
CA GLN A 4 -0.23 9.59 9.29
C GLN A 4 -0.77 8.91 8.02
N ILE A 5 -0.82 7.58 8.05
CA ILE A 5 -1.46 6.76 7.02
C ILE A 5 -2.59 6.01 7.72
N ALA A 6 -3.83 6.30 7.33
CA ALA A 6 -5.03 5.65 7.85
C ALA A 6 -5.75 4.89 6.74
N MET A 7 -6.27 3.70 7.05
CA MET A 7 -6.99 2.86 6.08
C MET A 7 -8.00 1.96 6.79
N GLU A 8 -9.12 1.70 6.14
CA GLU A 8 -10.06 0.66 6.52
C GLU A 8 -9.58 -0.69 5.96
N VAL A 9 -9.45 -1.68 6.83
CA VAL A 9 -8.91 -2.99 6.45
C VAL A 9 -9.79 -4.15 6.89
N GLN A 10 -9.73 -5.23 6.12
CA GLN A 10 -10.27 -6.53 6.49
C GLN A 10 -9.13 -7.53 6.70
N VAL A 11 -9.14 -8.27 7.80
CA VAL A 11 -8.22 -9.39 8.00
C VAL A 11 -8.53 -10.50 6.98
N ARG A 12 -7.53 -10.88 6.18
CA ARG A 12 -7.66 -11.94 5.16
C ARG A 12 -7.08 -13.28 5.61
N HIS A 13 -6.00 -13.25 6.38
CA HIS A 13 -5.40 -14.45 6.94
C HIS A 13 -4.67 -14.14 8.23
N ILE A 14 -4.53 -15.16 9.06
CA ILE A 14 -3.85 -15.11 10.34
C ILE A 14 -2.81 -16.22 10.32
N GLU A 15 -1.56 -15.84 10.55
CA GLU A 15 -0.44 -16.76 10.76
C GLU A 15 0.07 -16.58 12.20
N GLU A 16 0.97 -17.46 12.66
CA GLU A 16 1.38 -17.51 14.07
C GLU A 16 1.76 -16.15 14.67
N CYS A 17 2.44 -15.29 13.92
CA CYS A 17 2.87 -13.97 14.35
C CYS A 17 2.48 -12.83 13.38
N HIS A 18 1.65 -13.11 12.37
CA HIS A 18 1.32 -12.14 11.34
C HIS A 18 -0.18 -12.08 11.06
N LEU A 19 -0.65 -10.86 10.80
CA LEU A 19 -2.01 -10.61 10.31
C LEU A 19 -1.90 -10.07 8.88
N GLY A 20 -2.39 -10.85 7.93
CA GLY A 20 -2.59 -10.39 6.57
C GLY A 20 -3.86 -9.57 6.48
N VAL A 21 -3.75 -8.33 6.00
CA VAL A 21 -4.89 -7.41 5.85
C VAL A 21 -5.08 -7.01 4.41
N HIS A 22 -6.34 -6.83 4.00
CA HIS A 22 -6.74 -6.25 2.73
C HIS A 22 -7.24 -4.84 2.98
N CYS A 23 -6.68 -3.85 2.29
CA CYS A 23 -7.15 -2.47 2.33
C CYS A 23 -8.45 -2.36 1.53
N ASN A 24 -9.56 -2.07 2.21
CA ASN A 24 -10.86 -1.86 1.58
C ASN A 24 -11.03 -0.42 1.12
N GLN A 25 -10.63 0.53 1.95
CA GLN A 25 -10.72 1.97 1.68
C GLN A 25 -9.55 2.70 2.31
N ILE A 26 -9.04 3.71 1.59
CA ILE A 26 -7.96 4.59 2.02
C ILE A 26 -8.24 5.98 1.46
N ASP A 27 -8.02 7.03 2.25
CA ASP A 27 -8.19 8.40 1.79
C ASP A 27 -7.03 8.83 0.88
N LEU A 28 -7.25 9.92 0.13
CA LEU A 28 -6.31 10.40 -0.89
C LEU A 28 -4.96 10.84 -0.29
N ASP A 29 -4.96 11.43 0.90
CA ASP A 29 -3.73 11.91 1.53
C ASP A 29 -2.91 10.71 2.01
N SER A 30 -3.58 9.75 2.69
CA SER A 30 -2.98 8.49 3.16
C SER A 30 -2.40 7.67 2.01
N VAL A 31 -3.11 7.50 0.88
CA VAL A 31 -2.61 6.70 -0.25
C VAL A 31 -1.44 7.39 -0.96
N THR A 32 -1.42 8.72 -1.00
CA THR A 32 -0.30 9.49 -1.56
C THR A 32 0.96 9.31 -0.71
N HIS A 33 0.81 9.37 0.61
CA HIS A 33 1.91 9.11 1.54
C HIS A 33 2.40 7.67 1.49
N LEU A 34 1.49 6.70 1.42
CA LEU A 34 1.83 5.28 1.28
C LEU A 34 2.58 5.02 -0.03
N LYS A 35 2.09 5.57 -1.15
CA LYS A 35 2.79 5.49 -2.45
C LYS A 35 4.21 6.02 -2.30
N ARG A 36 4.38 7.24 -1.80
CA ARG A 36 5.71 7.86 -1.61
C ARG A 36 6.64 6.99 -0.75
N LEU A 37 6.10 6.42 0.33
CA LEU A 37 6.84 5.52 1.21
C LEU A 37 7.32 4.28 0.45
N ILE A 38 6.47 3.69 -0.39
CA ILE A 38 6.83 2.54 -1.24
C ILE A 38 7.95 2.94 -2.22
N GLU A 39 7.84 4.04 -2.96
CA GLU A 39 8.89 4.49 -3.91
C GLU A 39 10.25 4.66 -3.22
N LEU A 40 10.25 5.29 -2.04
CA LEU A 40 11.47 5.51 -1.26
C LEU A 40 12.11 4.20 -0.78
N ASN A 41 11.31 3.17 -0.46
CA ASN A 41 11.82 1.87 -0.04
C ASN A 41 12.27 1.00 -1.22
N LEU A 42 11.68 1.18 -2.41
CA LEU A 42 12.08 0.43 -3.62
C LEU A 42 13.43 0.90 -4.18
N GLY A 43 13.81 2.16 -3.93
CA GLY A 43 15.13 2.71 -4.30
C GLY A 43 15.35 2.91 -5.81
N ASP A 44 14.43 2.43 -6.66
CA ASP A 44 14.45 2.55 -8.13
C ASP A 44 13.01 2.75 -8.67
N ASP A 45 12.76 3.88 -9.34
CA ASP A 45 11.44 4.34 -9.79
C ASP A 45 10.79 3.38 -10.81
N ASP A 46 11.60 2.60 -11.54
CA ASP A 46 11.15 1.68 -12.57
C ASP A 46 10.37 0.46 -12.02
N VAL A 47 10.69 0.03 -10.79
CA VAL A 47 10.02 -1.10 -10.13
C VAL A 47 8.64 -0.67 -9.63
N LEU A 48 8.52 0.57 -9.15
CA LEU A 48 7.24 1.15 -8.73
C LEU A 48 6.28 1.32 -9.91
N HIS A 49 6.77 1.80 -11.06
CA HIS A 49 5.92 2.01 -12.24
C HIS A 49 5.28 0.70 -12.69
N ARG A 50 6.08 -0.37 -12.74
CA ARG A 50 5.64 -1.71 -13.12
C ARG A 50 4.62 -2.30 -12.13
N ASP A 51 4.82 -2.12 -10.83
CA ASP A 51 3.91 -2.66 -9.82
C ASP A 51 2.56 -1.89 -9.80
N LEU A 52 2.58 -0.57 -10.06
CA LEU A 52 1.36 0.23 -10.26
C LEU A 52 0.59 -0.19 -11.51
N GLU A 53 1.28 -0.49 -12.61
CA GLU A 53 0.65 -1.04 -13.82
C GLU A 53 -0.06 -2.38 -13.53
N GLN A 54 0.54 -3.24 -12.70
CA GLN A 54 -0.09 -4.52 -12.34
C GLN A 54 -1.37 -4.37 -11.51
N LEU A 55 -1.48 -3.32 -10.70
CA LEU A 55 -2.70 -3.02 -9.95
C LEU A 55 -3.82 -2.44 -10.83
N LEU A 56 -3.48 -1.81 -11.96
CA LEU A 56 -4.45 -1.28 -12.92
C LEU A 56 -4.92 -2.34 -13.94
N LEU A 57 -4.19 -3.44 -14.08
CA LEU A 57 -4.47 -4.50 -15.07
C LEU A 57 -5.28 -5.69 -14.51
N HIS A 58 -5.64 -5.67 -13.21
CA HIS A 58 -6.55 -6.67 -12.63
C HIS A 58 -7.98 -6.12 -12.57
N ASP A 59 -8.86 -6.65 -13.43
CA ASP A 59 -10.34 -6.63 -13.29
C ASP A 59 -10.80 -7.64 -12.22
#